data_AF-A0A7S1HPZ8-F1
#
_entry.id   AF-A0A7S1HPZ8-F1
#
_cell.length_a   1.000
_cell.length_b   1.000
_cell.length_c   1.000
_cell.angle_alpha   90.00
_cell.angle_beta   90.00
_cell.angle_gamma   90.00
#
_symmetry.space_group_name_H-M   'P 1'
#
loop_
_entity.id
_entity.type
_entity.pdbx_description
1 polymer ?
#
loop_
_entity_poly.entity_id
_entity_poly.type
_entity_poly.pdbx_seq_one_letter_code
_entity_poly.pdbx_strand_id
1 'polypeptide(L)'
;HAPFYGEGGIGIVFNSNARPDILEAAISFSADLTGPNHSLPLVTSVGTLIDPYRYSHFENVGDENSAESKVYIGDGWNHESILQWQQSTIQAFEHSNGVKDLGIYGKTQYTGELGFESILTDFLSEKKSSEGSRSTLEKTWAHLTARYGKDVQQKLYRKSLGLPTSAFELPIVILCIVLFSILSLIALT
;
A
#
# COMPACT_ATOMS: atom_id res chain seq x y z
N HIS A 1 -6.28 18.44 4.74
CA HIS A 1 -6.67 17.07 5.13
C HIS A 1 -5.69 16.11 4.45
N ALA A 2 -5.16 15.12 5.15
CA ALA A 2 -4.44 14.01 4.52
C ALA A 2 -5.40 12.80 4.57
N PRO A 3 -5.77 12.18 3.43
CA PRO A 3 -6.52 10.95 3.51
C PRO A 3 -5.62 9.90 4.16
N PHE A 4 -6.12 9.32 5.24
CA PHE A 4 -5.51 8.14 5.83
C PHE A 4 -5.92 6.96 4.94
N TYR A 5 -4.94 6.28 4.34
CA TYR A 5 -5.21 4.96 3.81
C TYR A 5 -5.49 4.08 5.01
N GLY A 6 -6.73 3.64 5.18
CA GLY A 6 -7.06 2.69 6.22
C GLY A 6 -6.10 1.50 6.12
N GLU A 7 -5.50 1.11 7.25
CA GLU A 7 -4.77 -0.16 7.33
C GLU A 7 -5.80 -1.27 7.11
N GLY A 8 -5.84 -1.80 5.89
CA GLY A 8 -6.87 -2.74 5.46
C GLY A 8 -6.64 -3.20 4.03
N GLY A 9 -7.02 -4.46 3.77
CA GLY A 9 -6.90 -5.06 2.45
C GLY A 9 -6.45 -6.52 2.52
N ILE A 10 -6.71 -7.24 1.44
CA ILE A 10 -6.30 -8.64 1.27
C ILE A 10 -5.06 -8.63 0.38
N GLY A 11 -3.91 -8.95 0.97
CA GLY A 11 -2.66 -9.13 0.23
C GLY A 11 -2.43 -10.60 -0.14
N ILE A 12 -1.95 -10.84 -1.36
CA ILE A 12 -1.42 -12.15 -1.75
C ILE A 12 0.10 -12.10 -1.62
N VAL A 13 0.66 -13.04 -0.86
CA VAL A 13 2.12 -13.15 -0.63
C VAL A 13 2.64 -14.45 -1.21
N PHE A 14 3.83 -14.39 -1.80
CA PHE A 14 4.48 -15.55 -2.38
C PHE A 14 5.65 -15.99 -1.51
N ASN A 15 5.84 -17.30 -1.39
CA ASN A 15 7.00 -17.86 -0.71
C ASN A 15 8.26 -17.59 -1.55
N SER A 16 9.23 -16.88 -0.97
CA SER A 16 10.50 -16.56 -1.64
C SER A 16 11.34 -17.79 -2.01
N ASN A 17 11.03 -18.94 -1.42
CA ASN A 17 11.70 -20.22 -1.69
C ASN A 17 10.91 -21.12 -2.65
N ALA A 18 9.81 -20.63 -3.24
CA ALA A 18 9.07 -21.37 -4.25
C ALA A 18 9.96 -21.66 -5.47
N ARG A 19 9.78 -22.82 -6.10
CA ARG A 19 10.43 -23.09 -7.39
C ARG A 19 9.98 -22.04 -8.42
N PRO A 20 10.84 -21.64 -9.37
CA PRO A 20 10.51 -20.60 -10.34
C PRO A 20 9.21 -20.84 -11.10
N ASP A 21 8.96 -22.07 -11.54
CA ASP A 21 7.75 -22.46 -12.29
C ASP A 21 6.48 -22.35 -11.44
N ILE A 22 6.56 -22.70 -10.16
CA ILE A 22 5.45 -22.58 -9.21
C ILE A 22 5.20 -21.10 -8.85
N LEU A 23 6.25 -20.31 -8.71
CA LEU A 23 6.14 -18.88 -8.45
C LEU A 23 5.47 -18.16 -9.61
N GLU A 24 5.88 -18.46 -10.84
CA GLU A 24 5.26 -17.91 -12.05
C GLU A 24 3.76 -18.25 -12.12
N ALA A 25 3.41 -19.53 -11.96
CA ALA A 25 2.01 -19.96 -11.95
C ALA A 25 1.18 -19.26 -10.85
N ALA A 26 1.74 -19.11 -9.64
CA ALA A 26 1.08 -18.44 -8.53
C ALA A 26 0.89 -16.93 -8.81
N ILE A 27 1.87 -16.25 -9.40
CA ILE A 27 1.78 -14.85 -9.80
C ILE A 27 0.70 -14.68 -10.87
N SER A 28 0.70 -15.51 -11.91
CA SER A 28 -0.31 -15.46 -12.98
C SER A 28 -1.72 -15.68 -12.45
N PHE A 29 -1.90 -16.70 -11.60
CA PHE A 29 -3.20 -16.95 -10.95
C PHE A 29 -3.65 -15.76 -10.10
N SER A 30 -2.72 -15.16 -9.34
CA SER A 30 -3.04 -14.00 -8.51
C SER A 30 -3.42 -12.78 -9.34
N ALA A 31 -2.75 -12.55 -10.47
CA ALA A 31 -3.08 -11.47 -11.39
C ALA A 31 -4.48 -11.65 -11.99
N ASP A 32 -4.82 -12.88 -12.39
CA ASP A 32 -6.14 -13.22 -12.93
C ASP A 32 -7.26 -13.11 -11.89
N LEU A 33 -7.05 -13.69 -10.70
CA LEU A 33 -8.00 -13.62 -9.58
C LEU A 33 -8.28 -12.18 -9.14
N THR A 34 -7.25 -11.33 -9.15
CA THR A 34 -7.36 -9.92 -8.76
C THR A 34 -7.66 -8.97 -9.92
N GLY A 35 -7.86 -9.51 -11.13
CA GLY A 35 -8.28 -8.76 -12.30
C GLY A 35 -9.79 -8.47 -12.30
N PRO A 36 -10.26 -7.52 -13.13
CA PRO A 36 -11.67 -7.11 -13.13
C PRO A 36 -12.64 -8.27 -13.44
N ASN A 37 -12.25 -9.22 -14.28
CA ASN A 37 -13.10 -10.38 -14.63
C ASN A 37 -13.55 -11.19 -13.41
N HIS A 38 -12.71 -11.32 -12.38
CA HIS A 38 -13.00 -12.11 -11.18
C HIS A 38 -13.33 -11.23 -9.96
N SER A 39 -12.63 -10.13 -9.81
CA SER A 39 -12.76 -9.29 -8.61
C SER A 39 -13.82 -8.20 -8.72
N LEU A 40 -14.19 -7.74 -9.93
CA LEU A 40 -15.15 -6.65 -10.07
C LEU A 40 -16.51 -6.99 -9.42
N PRO A 41 -17.13 -8.17 -9.66
CA PRO A 41 -18.38 -8.53 -8.99
C PRO A 41 -18.26 -8.63 -7.46
N LEU A 42 -17.06 -8.91 -6.95
CA LEU A 42 -16.82 -8.96 -5.51
C LEU A 42 -16.74 -7.56 -4.90
N VAL A 43 -16.18 -6.57 -5.60
CA VAL A 43 -16.01 -5.22 -5.05
C VAL A 43 -17.23 -4.31 -5.24
N THR A 44 -18.14 -4.67 -6.14
CA THR A 44 -19.38 -3.92 -6.38
C THR A 44 -20.53 -4.35 -5.47
N SER A 45 -20.45 -5.56 -4.92
CA SER A 45 -21.47 -6.13 -4.06
C SER A 45 -21.40 -5.57 -2.63
N VAL A 46 -22.51 -5.02 -2.14
CA VAL A 46 -22.63 -4.40 -0.80
C VAL A 46 -22.26 -5.36 0.35
N GLY A 47 -22.37 -6.67 0.15
CA GLY A 47 -22.18 -7.67 1.20
C GLY A 47 -20.74 -8.12 1.42
N THR A 48 -19.79 -7.76 0.55
CA THR A 48 -18.42 -8.30 0.59
C THR A 48 -17.48 -7.48 1.46
N LEU A 49 -17.80 -6.20 1.68
CA LEU A 49 -16.93 -5.24 2.37
C LEU A 49 -15.55 -5.09 1.71
N ILE A 50 -15.45 -5.34 0.39
CA ILE A 50 -14.21 -5.18 -0.38
C ILE A 50 -14.33 -3.94 -1.26
N ASP A 51 -13.41 -3.00 -1.10
CA ASP A 51 -13.32 -1.83 -1.97
C ASP A 51 -12.62 -2.15 -3.30
N PRO A 52 -12.95 -1.47 -4.42
CA PRO A 52 -12.15 -1.54 -5.64
C PRO A 52 -10.74 -1.00 -5.36
N TYR A 53 -9.74 -1.82 -5.64
CA TYR A 53 -8.34 -1.53 -5.28
C TYR A 53 -7.43 -1.37 -6.51
N ARG A 54 -7.98 -1.36 -7.74
CA ARG A 54 -7.23 -1.18 -8.98
C ARG A 54 -7.88 -0.17 -9.92
N TYR A 55 -7.06 0.60 -10.63
CA TYR A 55 -7.55 1.50 -11.69
C TYR A 55 -8.33 0.77 -12.78
N SER A 56 -7.99 -0.50 -13.06
CA SER A 56 -8.70 -1.33 -14.05
C SER A 56 -10.16 -1.61 -13.68
N HIS A 57 -10.57 -1.44 -12.42
CA HIS A 57 -11.98 -1.51 -12.04
C HIS A 57 -12.79 -0.30 -12.51
N PHE A 58 -12.10 0.76 -12.94
CA PHE A 58 -12.68 2.03 -13.36
C PHE A 58 -12.31 2.44 -14.80
N GLU A 59 -11.63 1.59 -15.57
CA GLU A 59 -11.00 1.99 -16.84
C GLU A 59 -11.99 2.60 -17.84
N ASN A 60 -13.22 2.08 -17.90
CA ASN A 60 -14.24 2.50 -18.86
C ASN A 60 -15.55 2.99 -18.22
N VAL A 61 -15.56 3.26 -16.91
CA VAL A 61 -16.81 3.65 -16.21
C VAL A 61 -17.32 5.04 -16.60
N GLY A 62 -16.60 5.80 -17.43
CA GLY A 62 -17.12 7.02 -18.06
C GLY A 62 -18.29 6.74 -19.01
N ASP A 63 -18.30 5.57 -19.65
CA ASP A 63 -19.41 5.09 -20.49
C ASP A 63 -20.34 4.19 -19.66
N GLU A 64 -21.61 4.57 -19.56
CA GLU A 64 -22.66 3.80 -18.87
C GLU A 64 -22.88 2.42 -19.50
N ASN A 65 -22.54 2.25 -20.78
CA ASN A 65 -22.71 0.99 -21.51
C ASN A 65 -21.47 0.08 -21.49
N SER A 66 -20.38 0.50 -20.84
CA SER A 66 -19.17 -0.30 -20.69
C SER A 66 -19.43 -1.60 -19.93
N ALA A 67 -18.52 -2.57 -20.05
CA ALA A 67 -18.65 -3.84 -19.34
C ALA A 67 -18.58 -3.62 -17.82
N GLU A 68 -17.73 -2.69 -17.39
CA GLU A 68 -17.48 -2.32 -16.01
C GLU A 68 -18.72 -1.64 -15.40
N SER A 69 -19.26 -0.60 -16.05
CA SER A 69 -20.48 0.08 -15.60
C SER A 69 -21.65 -0.88 -15.46
N LYS A 70 -21.79 -1.84 -16.38
CA LYS A 70 -22.85 -2.86 -16.31
C LYS A 70 -22.76 -3.76 -15.08
N VAL A 71 -21.55 -4.04 -14.56
CA VAL A 71 -21.40 -4.82 -13.32
C VAL A 71 -21.88 -4.01 -12.13
N TYR A 72 -21.44 -2.75 -11.99
CA TYR A 72 -21.92 -1.84 -10.94
C TYR A 72 -23.44 -1.64 -10.98
N ILE A 73 -23.99 -1.37 -12.17
CA ILE A 73 -25.43 -1.17 -12.37
C ILE A 73 -26.20 -2.45 -12.04
N GLY A 74 -25.65 -3.62 -12.39
CA GLY A 74 -26.21 -4.92 -12.01
C GLY A 74 -26.33 -5.10 -10.50
N ASP A 75 -25.42 -4.51 -9.73
CA ASP A 75 -25.42 -4.51 -8.26
C ASP A 75 -26.20 -3.32 -7.65
N GLY A 76 -26.94 -2.56 -8.46
CA GLY A 76 -27.86 -1.52 -8.01
C GLY A 76 -27.26 -0.12 -7.90
N TRP A 77 -26.06 0.10 -8.42
CA TRP A 77 -25.46 1.44 -8.51
C TRP A 77 -26.08 2.23 -9.66
N ASN A 78 -26.19 3.56 -9.53
CA ASN A 78 -26.45 4.45 -10.66
C ASN A 78 -25.13 5.02 -11.21
N HIS A 79 -25.16 5.45 -12.48
CA HIS A 79 -23.95 5.93 -13.16
C HIS A 79 -23.25 7.09 -12.44
N GLU A 80 -24.01 8.04 -11.92
CA GLU A 80 -23.47 9.18 -11.17
C GLU A 80 -22.68 8.73 -9.92
N SER A 81 -23.19 7.72 -9.20
CA SER A 81 -22.54 7.16 -8.01
C SER A 81 -21.25 6.43 -8.36
N ILE A 82 -21.19 5.77 -9.52
CA ILE A 82 -19.96 5.11 -10.03
C ILE A 82 -18.88 6.16 -10.30
N LEU A 83 -19.23 7.24 -11.00
CA LEU A 83 -18.29 8.33 -11.31
C LEU A 83 -17.81 9.05 -10.04
N GLN A 84 -18.71 9.29 -9.08
CA GLN A 84 -18.35 9.88 -7.81
C GLN A 84 -17.42 8.96 -7.01
N TRP A 85 -17.66 7.64 -7.04
CA TRP A 85 -16.82 6.65 -6.37
C TRP A 85 -15.42 6.57 -6.99
N GLN A 86 -15.33 6.53 -8.32
CA GLN A 86 -14.05 6.61 -9.04
C GLN A 86 -13.27 7.85 -8.61
N GLN A 87 -13.92 9.02 -8.65
CA GLN A 87 -13.28 10.28 -8.31
C GLN A 87 -12.81 10.31 -6.85
N SER A 88 -13.64 9.83 -5.92
CA SER A 88 -13.30 9.77 -4.49
C SER A 88 -12.12 8.83 -4.22
N THR A 89 -12.11 7.68 -4.91
CA THR A 89 -11.04 6.69 -4.82
C THR A 89 -9.71 7.26 -5.33
N ILE A 90 -9.71 7.87 -6.52
CA ILE A 90 -8.50 8.52 -7.09
C ILE A 90 -8.02 9.64 -6.17
N GLN A 91 -8.92 10.51 -5.71
CA GLN A 91 -8.55 11.62 -4.81
C GLN A 91 -7.98 11.14 -3.48
N ALA A 92 -8.47 10.01 -2.96
CA ALA A 92 -7.87 9.41 -1.77
C ALA A 92 -6.48 8.85 -2.10
N PHE A 93 -6.39 7.87 -3.01
CA PHE A 93 -5.17 7.09 -3.29
C PHE A 93 -4.04 7.84 -3.98
N GLU A 94 -4.35 8.94 -4.67
CA GLU A 94 -3.33 9.78 -5.34
C GLU A 94 -3.05 11.09 -4.60
N HIS A 95 -3.65 11.29 -3.43
CA HIS A 95 -3.39 12.49 -2.65
C HIS A 95 -1.89 12.62 -2.33
N SER A 96 -1.31 13.79 -2.59
CA SER A 96 0.12 14.03 -2.37
C SER A 96 0.57 13.85 -0.91
N ASN A 97 -0.35 14.10 0.03
CA ASN A 97 -0.16 13.84 1.47
C ASN A 97 -0.73 12.49 1.94
N GLY A 98 -1.02 11.56 1.03
CA GLY A 98 -1.48 10.22 1.39
C GLY A 98 -0.45 9.47 2.24
N VAL A 99 -0.85 9.03 3.43
CA VAL A 99 0.05 8.32 4.35
C VAL A 99 -0.03 6.83 4.07
N LYS A 100 1.04 6.28 3.49
CA LYS A 100 1.17 4.82 3.30
C LYS A 100 1.31 4.11 4.64
N ASP A 101 0.83 2.87 4.66
CA ASP A 101 0.99 1.98 5.80
C ASP A 101 2.45 1.87 6.26
N LEU A 102 2.62 1.75 7.57
CA LEU A 102 3.92 1.57 8.19
C LEU A 102 4.50 0.19 7.86
N GLY A 103 5.29 0.10 6.79
CA GLY A 103 5.97 -1.13 6.34
C GLY A 103 7.27 -1.42 7.10
N ILE A 104 7.25 -1.42 8.44
CA ILE A 104 8.44 -1.70 9.27
C ILE A 104 8.35 -3.05 9.97
N TYR A 105 9.52 -3.64 10.23
CA TYR A 105 9.61 -4.80 11.09
C TYR A 105 9.08 -4.49 12.50
N GLY A 106 8.19 -5.34 12.99
CA GLY A 106 7.51 -5.16 14.27
C GLY A 106 6.28 -4.25 14.24
N LYS A 107 5.72 -3.93 13.05
CA LYS A 107 4.53 -3.06 12.88
C LYS A 107 3.45 -3.31 13.94
N THR A 108 3.04 -4.57 14.13
CA THR A 108 2.00 -4.96 15.08
C THR A 108 2.27 -4.49 16.51
N GLN A 109 3.53 -4.41 16.96
CA GLN A 109 3.86 -3.88 18.28
C GLN A 109 3.84 -2.35 18.35
N TYR A 110 4.11 -1.67 17.23
CA TYR A 110 3.99 -0.21 17.14
C TYR A 110 2.53 0.24 17.11
N THR A 111 1.65 -0.54 16.45
CA THR A 111 0.24 -0.20 16.27
C THR A 111 -0.66 -0.82 17.33
N GLY A 112 -0.41 -2.07 17.74
CA GLY A 112 -1.31 -2.86 18.59
C GLY A 112 -1.21 -2.62 20.10
N GLU A 113 -1.38 -3.69 20.88
CA GLU A 113 -1.57 -3.67 22.34
C GLU A 113 -0.49 -2.91 23.12
N LEU A 114 0.77 -2.92 22.68
CA LEU A 114 1.85 -2.19 23.35
C LEU A 114 2.03 -0.77 22.82
N GLY A 115 1.40 -0.44 21.70
CA GLY A 115 1.67 0.75 20.92
C GLY A 115 0.48 1.69 20.84
N PHE A 116 0.18 2.14 19.62
CA PHE A 116 -0.78 3.20 19.37
C PHE A 116 -2.20 2.89 19.87
N GLU A 117 -2.73 1.70 19.58
CA GLU A 117 -4.10 1.31 19.90
C GLU A 117 -4.38 1.38 21.41
N SER A 118 -3.54 0.77 22.25
CA SER A 118 -3.72 0.81 23.70
C SER A 118 -3.63 2.23 24.27
N ILE A 119 -2.68 3.03 23.77
CA ILE A 119 -2.49 4.40 24.23
C ILE A 119 -3.67 5.28 23.80
N LEU A 120 -4.19 5.06 22.59
CA LEU A 120 -5.38 5.73 22.09
C LEU A 120 -6.61 5.34 22.91
N THR A 121 -6.78 4.05 23.25
CA THR A 121 -7.85 3.59 24.14
C THR A 121 -7.78 4.28 25.51
N ASP A 122 -6.60 4.39 26.11
CA ASP A 122 -6.41 5.09 27.38
C ASP A 122 -6.75 6.58 27.28
N PHE A 123 -6.36 7.23 26.18
CA PHE A 123 -6.69 8.63 25.91
C PHE A 123 -8.21 8.83 25.76
N LEU A 124 -8.86 8.03 24.91
CA LEU A 124 -10.30 8.11 24.64
C LEU A 124 -11.15 7.75 25.86
N SER A 125 -10.61 6.91 26.76
CA SER A 125 -11.24 6.58 28.05
C SER A 125 -10.91 7.58 29.15
N GLU A 126 -10.29 8.72 28.82
CA GLU A 126 -9.89 9.79 29.75
C GLU A 126 -8.94 9.35 30.88
N LYS A 127 -8.28 8.18 30.74
CA LYS A 127 -7.31 7.67 31.73
C LYS A 127 -5.97 8.41 31.65
N LYS A 128 -5.67 9.01 30.49
CA LYS A 128 -4.47 9.82 30.24
C LYS A 128 -4.84 11.09 29.50
N SER A 129 -4.15 12.18 29.83
CA SER A 129 -4.23 13.42 29.06
C SER A 129 -3.58 13.27 27.69
N SER A 130 -3.90 14.16 26.75
CA SER A 130 -3.25 14.21 25.43
C SER A 130 -1.71 14.23 25.54
N GLU A 131 -1.17 15.09 26.41
CA GLU A 131 0.26 15.21 26.64
C GLU A 131 0.89 13.93 27.21
N GLY A 132 0.19 13.29 28.15
CA GLY A 132 0.62 12.03 28.77
C GLY A 132 0.59 10.86 27.78
N SER A 133 -0.43 10.80 26.93
CA SER A 133 -0.56 9.80 25.86
C SER A 133 0.53 9.98 24.81
N ARG A 134 0.79 11.23 24.37
CA ARG A 134 1.90 11.54 23.45
C ARG A 134 3.24 11.10 24.03
N SER A 135 3.55 11.48 25.27
CA SER A 135 4.81 11.10 25.91
C SER A 135 4.94 9.58 26.06
N THR A 136 3.85 8.88 26.36
CA THR A 136 3.84 7.41 26.43
C THR A 136 4.14 6.79 25.06
N LEU A 137 3.51 7.31 24.00
CA LEU A 137 3.69 6.82 22.63
C LEU A 137 5.14 6.98 22.16
N GLU A 138 5.70 8.17 22.35
CA GLU A 138 7.09 8.47 22.01
C GLU A 138 8.07 7.53 22.71
N LYS A 139 7.91 7.33 24.02
CA LYS A 139 8.77 6.42 24.80
C LYS A 139 8.64 4.97 24.32
N THR A 140 7.43 4.53 24.05
CA THR A 140 7.16 3.17 23.56
C THR A 140 7.81 2.94 22.20
N TRP A 141 7.59 3.85 21.25
CA TRP A 141 8.20 3.73 19.92
C TRP A 141 9.72 3.85 19.96
N ALA A 142 10.28 4.69 20.83
CA ALA A 142 11.73 4.75 21.05
C ALA A 142 12.28 3.40 21.57
N HIS A 143 11.59 2.79 22.55
CA HIS A 143 11.96 1.49 23.07
C HIS A 143 11.88 0.38 22.00
N LEU A 144 10.79 0.33 21.23
CA LEU A 144 10.63 -0.65 20.14
C LEU A 144 11.72 -0.46 19.06
N THR A 145 12.03 0.79 18.72
CA THR A 145 13.07 1.11 17.73
C THR A 145 14.46 0.69 18.22
N ALA A 146 14.75 0.90 19.51
CA ALA A 146 15.98 0.43 20.11
C ALA A 146 16.06 -1.11 20.13
N ARG A 147 14.95 -1.78 20.43
CA ARG A 147 14.85 -3.25 20.47
C ARG A 147 15.04 -3.89 19.09
N TYR A 148 14.39 -3.36 18.06
CA TYR A 148 14.46 -3.92 16.70
C TYR A 148 15.67 -3.42 15.90
N GLY A 149 16.30 -2.33 16.33
CA GLY A 149 17.43 -1.72 15.67
C GLY A 149 16.98 -0.81 14.51
N LYS A 150 17.18 0.50 14.70
CA LYS A 150 16.83 1.53 13.71
C LYS A 150 17.42 1.23 12.32
N ASP A 151 18.69 0.86 12.24
CA ASP A 151 19.36 0.58 10.97
C ASP A 151 18.77 -0.62 10.25
N VAL A 152 18.38 -1.66 10.99
CA VAL A 152 17.73 -2.85 10.43
C VAL A 152 16.36 -2.48 9.87
N GLN A 153 15.56 -1.75 10.65
CA GLN A 153 14.24 -1.29 10.21
C GLN A 153 14.34 -0.38 8.97
N GLN A 154 15.32 0.54 8.93
CA GLN A 154 15.56 1.39 7.77
C GLN A 154 15.97 0.59 6.53
N LYS A 155 16.87 -0.39 6.67
CA LYS A 155 17.28 -1.26 5.56
C LYS A 155 16.11 -2.08 5.02
N LEU A 156 15.31 -2.68 5.92
CA LEU A 156 14.11 -3.44 5.53
C LEU A 156 13.07 -2.56 4.84
N TYR A 157 12.83 -1.36 5.36
CA TYR A 157 11.92 -0.40 4.75
C TYR A 157 12.41 0.07 3.37
N ARG A 158 13.71 0.33 3.22
CA ARG A 158 14.29 0.66 1.90
C ARG A 158 14.16 -0.52 0.93
N LYS A 159 14.43 -1.74 1.40
CA LYS A 159 14.26 -2.96 0.61
C LYS A 159 12.81 -3.17 0.16
N SER A 160 11.82 -2.91 1.02
CA SER A 160 10.40 -3.04 0.65
C SER A 160 9.96 -2.02 -0.40
N LEU A 161 10.63 -0.87 -0.47
CA LEU A 161 10.45 0.14 -1.51
C LEU A 161 11.30 -0.13 -2.78
N GLY A 162 12.06 -1.23 -2.83
CA GLY A 162 13.00 -1.51 -3.93
C GLY A 162 14.19 -0.54 -3.99
N LEU A 163 14.49 0.17 -2.90
CA LEU A 163 15.58 1.12 -2.80
C LEU A 163 16.88 0.44 -2.31
N PRO A 164 18.06 0.96 -2.69
CA PRO A 164 19.36 0.51 -2.19
C PRO A 164 19.40 0.41 -0.67
N THR A 165 19.90 -0.67 -0.09
CA THR A 165 19.99 -0.80 1.37
C THR A 165 21.35 -0.36 1.94
N SER A 166 22.30 -0.07 1.06
CA SER A 166 23.58 0.56 1.39
C SER A 166 24.02 1.52 0.29
N ALA A 167 24.97 2.42 0.61
CA ALA A 167 25.53 3.36 -0.37
C ALA A 167 26.27 2.68 -1.54
N PHE A 168 26.65 1.40 -1.38
CA PHE A 168 27.40 0.62 -2.37
C PHE A 168 26.50 -0.28 -3.22
N GLU A 169 25.23 -0.43 -2.86
CA GLU A 169 24.23 -1.12 -3.68
C GLU A 169 23.61 -0.14 -4.67
N LEU A 170 24.39 0.39 -5.61
CA LEU A 170 23.81 1.13 -6.73
C LEU A 170 22.94 0.19 -7.56
N PRO A 171 21.64 0.49 -7.78
CA PRO A 171 20.80 -0.31 -8.66
C PRO A 171 21.45 -0.40 -10.03
N ILE A 172 21.44 -1.59 -10.64
CA ILE A 172 22.04 -1.82 -11.97
C ILE A 172 21.54 -0.79 -12.98
N VAL A 173 20.27 -0.38 -12.90
CA VAL A 173 19.69 0.67 -13.75
C VAL A 173 20.41 2.01 -13.60
N ILE A 174 20.72 2.44 -12.38
CA ILE A 174 21.47 3.69 -12.14
C ILE A 174 22.91 3.55 -12.64
N LEU A 175 23.55 2.40 -12.42
CA LEU A 175 24.88 2.11 -12.95
C LEU A 175 24.89 2.19 -14.49
N CYS A 176 23.88 1.60 -15.15
CA CYS A 176 23.70 1.64 -16.60
C CYS A 176 23.48 3.07 -17.12
N ILE A 177 22.66 3.88 -16.44
CA ILE A 177 22.43 5.29 -16.81
C ILE A 177 23.73 6.09 -16.70
N VAL A 178 24.48 5.92 -15.61
CA VAL A 178 25.77 6.59 -15.41
C VAL A 178 26.79 6.18 -16.49
N LEU A 179 26.90 4.87 -16.77
CA LEU A 179 27.78 4.35 -17.83
C LEU A 179 27.39 4.88 -19.21
N PHE A 180 26.10 4.88 -19.55
CA PHE A 180 25.62 5.44 -20.81
C PHE A 180 25.92 6.93 -20.93
N SER A 181 25.74 7.68 -19.84
CA SER A 181 26.01 9.13 -19.81
C SER A 181 27.50 9.43 -20.01
N ILE A 182 28.38 8.64 -19.38
CA ILE A 182 29.84 8.75 -19.55
C ILE A 182 30.25 8.39 -20.98
N LEU A 183 29.76 7.27 -21.52
CA LEU A 183 30.05 6.85 -22.90
C LEU A 183 29.57 7.88 -23.93
N SER A 184 28.41 8.48 -23.70
CA SER A 184 27.87 9.54 -24.57
C SER A 184 28.75 10.79 -24.53
N LEU A 185 29.27 11.17 -23.36
CA LEU A 185 30.20 12.29 -23.21
C LEU A 185 31.52 12.04 -23.95
N ILE A 186 32.08 10.81 -23.85
CA ILE A 186 33.31 10.42 -24.53
C ILE A 186 33.11 10.38 -26.05
N ALA A 187 31.95 9.94 -26.53
CA ALA A 187 31.64 9.93 -27.97
C ALA A 187 31.44 11.33 -28.58
N LEU A 188 31.25 12.36 -27.74
CA LEU A 188 31.07 13.77 -28.15
C LEU A 188 32.38 14.59 -28.08
N THR A 189 33.47 14.04 -27.55
CA THR A 189 34.81 14.65 -27.47
C THR A 189 35.77 14.03 -28.48
#